data_AF-K8FCN7-F1
#
_entry.id   AF-K8FCN7-F1
#
_cell.length_a   1.000
_cell.length_b   1.000
_cell.length_c   1.000
_cell.angle_alpha   90.00
_cell.angle_beta   90.00
_cell.angle_gamma   90.00
#
_symmetry.space_group_name_H-M   'P 1'
#
loop_
_entity.id
_entity.type
_entity.pdbx_description
1 polymer ?
#
loop_
_entity_poly.entity_id
_entity_poly.type
_entity_poly.pdbx_seq_one_letter_code
_entity_poly.pdbx_strand_id
1 'polypeptide(L)'
;MNKESRTRRRRARTIMVSSSLSSSFSVDDGFNKTMKRRSRRRKKSTQLQSMISPIIITTTSTTTTNSLDPIISMLQNAILDERSTAIAIASPLFALSVVPYLLFLKNLWRAETATSEQRYAFATLLVFVLISIPAEVYTKERYDTVLSNIDSLHFLIQSAISLTNLRILLAFRDDFDLTTSTSSSTTTTTTTTTTQLTAADIGRPGAAVEAVAGVILLSTGILMALDDRLIDLSSIDFQATSETSVKFMGSVTLTIQNWRDYAQEFDSSFTSLLNVQAPPSNALSVPTWGVHVFSLVEWLVAMGFVWDYGTRTQHRGWKLLTLAMLPLHASGICAVTQHFFNNDPSLEWLVALQGAFTMGGNISLLYAAKVLANEEPRLDVLLSTKEEEDDDKENGETTETRKEKAQIEIWDVERLGLLFEKDDEFAFSFKIALVSVGIAAFVRGASLVFSPEFDYNSLSSSSSSNHHDELNAYALLFVFIPLLINYVKWHLRFRAEEEESARLRIGGGRR
;
A
#
# COMPACT_ATOMS: atom_id res chain seq x y z
N MET A 1 10.51 34.64 -49.83
CA MET A 1 9.74 34.81 -51.08
C MET A 1 9.71 33.44 -51.76
N ASN A 2 8.61 32.81 -52.16
CA ASN A 2 7.16 33.09 -52.07
C ASN A 2 6.48 31.79 -51.55
N LYS A 3 5.42 31.81 -50.73
CA LYS A 3 4.00 31.93 -51.15
C LYS A 3 3.59 30.98 -52.30
N GLU A 4 2.44 30.29 -52.26
CA GLU A 4 1.47 29.99 -51.19
C GLU A 4 0.40 29.04 -51.79
N SER A 5 -0.08 28.04 -51.03
CA SER A 5 -1.40 27.39 -51.26
C SER A 5 -1.55 26.56 -52.57
N ARG A 6 -2.59 25.74 -52.82
CA ARG A 6 -3.94 25.64 -52.22
C ARG A 6 -4.56 24.25 -52.56
N THR A 7 -5.16 23.56 -51.57
CA THR A 7 -6.49 22.85 -51.61
C THR A 7 -6.84 21.83 -52.74
N ARG A 8 -7.70 20.80 -52.59
CA ARG A 8 -8.53 20.21 -51.51
C ARG A 8 -9.12 18.86 -52.04
N ARG A 9 -9.46 17.92 -51.13
CA ARG A 9 -10.73 17.11 -51.02
C ARG A 9 -11.51 16.74 -52.32
N ARG A 10 -12.15 15.56 -52.50
CA ARG A 10 -12.77 14.57 -51.57
C ARG A 10 -13.45 13.41 -52.35
N ARG A 11 -13.74 12.29 -51.65
CA ARG A 11 -14.81 11.27 -51.88
C ARG A 11 -14.76 10.47 -53.20
N ALA A 12 -14.68 9.13 -53.22
CA ALA A 12 -15.43 8.06 -52.54
C ALA A 12 -16.85 7.80 -53.11
N ARG A 13 -17.08 6.58 -53.62
CA ARG A 13 -18.40 5.93 -53.73
C ARG A 13 -18.31 4.43 -53.51
N THR A 14 -19.10 3.97 -52.56
CA THR A 14 -19.36 2.58 -52.15
C THR A 14 -20.30 1.87 -53.13
N ILE A 15 -20.13 0.55 -53.30
CA ILE A 15 -21.26 -0.41 -53.44
C ILE A 15 -20.93 -1.63 -52.56
N MET A 16 -21.92 -2.09 -51.78
CA MET A 16 -21.89 -3.29 -50.92
C MET A 16 -22.81 -4.39 -51.49
N VAL A 17 -22.93 -5.53 -50.78
CA VAL A 17 -24.03 -6.53 -50.85
C VAL A 17 -23.87 -7.56 -51.99
N SER A 18 -23.94 -8.89 -51.81
CA SER A 18 -23.97 -9.76 -50.60
C SER A 18 -23.76 -11.26 -50.96
N SER A 19 -23.64 -12.12 -49.93
CA SER A 19 -24.21 -13.50 -49.76
C SER A 19 -24.57 -14.38 -50.99
N SER A 20 -24.44 -15.72 -51.02
CA SER A 20 -23.92 -16.76 -50.09
C SER A 20 -24.15 -18.16 -50.74
N LEU A 21 -23.74 -19.25 -50.05
CA LEU A 21 -24.21 -20.66 -50.17
C LEU A 21 -23.67 -21.60 -51.29
N SER A 22 -22.71 -22.43 -50.85
CA SER A 22 -22.82 -23.91 -50.68
C SER A 22 -22.65 -24.92 -51.84
N SER A 23 -22.23 -26.14 -51.42
CA SER A 23 -22.05 -27.40 -52.17
C SER A 23 -20.90 -27.43 -53.20
N SER A 24 -20.18 -28.53 -53.44
CA SER A 24 -20.04 -29.82 -52.74
C SER A 24 -18.88 -30.60 -53.38
N PHE A 25 -18.13 -31.42 -52.63
CA PHE A 25 -17.50 -32.63 -53.19
C PHE A 25 -17.15 -33.63 -52.07
N SER A 26 -17.25 -34.92 -52.39
CA SER A 26 -16.96 -36.09 -51.52
C SER A 26 -16.53 -37.27 -52.41
N VAL A 27 -16.36 -38.48 -51.84
CA VAL A 27 -15.99 -39.77 -52.48
C VAL A 27 -14.46 -39.95 -52.69
N ASP A 28 -13.79 -41.07 -52.38
CA ASP A 28 -13.95 -42.26 -51.49
C ASP A 28 -12.61 -43.06 -51.59
N ASP A 29 -12.22 -44.09 -50.81
CA ASP A 29 -12.54 -44.62 -49.46
C ASP A 29 -11.39 -45.62 -49.09
N GLY A 30 -11.32 -46.10 -47.85
CA GLY A 30 -10.93 -47.50 -47.57
C GLY A 30 -9.48 -47.80 -47.16
N PHE A 31 -9.22 -47.87 -45.85
CA PHE A 31 -8.42 -48.98 -45.29
C PHE A 31 -8.84 -49.36 -43.86
N ASN A 32 -8.50 -50.59 -43.44
CA ASN A 32 -9.41 -51.41 -42.63
C ASN A 32 -8.96 -51.70 -41.18
N LYS A 33 -9.95 -52.04 -40.35
CA LYS A 33 -9.96 -52.49 -38.94
C LYS A 33 -8.77 -53.31 -38.43
N THR A 34 -8.34 -53.01 -37.20
CA THR A 34 -8.42 -53.88 -35.98
C THR A 34 -7.88 -53.07 -34.77
N MET A 35 -8.19 -53.30 -33.49
CA MET A 35 -8.60 -54.50 -32.77
C MET A 35 -9.38 -54.11 -31.48
N LYS A 36 -10.44 -54.82 -31.08
CA LYS A 36 -11.14 -54.60 -29.79
C LYS A 36 -11.78 -55.88 -29.27
N ARG A 37 -11.19 -56.56 -28.25
CA ARG A 37 -11.83 -57.46 -27.24
C ARG A 37 -10.84 -58.33 -26.45
N ARG A 38 -10.85 -58.19 -25.11
CA ARG A 38 -10.84 -59.25 -24.06
C ARG A 38 -10.69 -58.53 -22.69
N SER A 39 -11.77 -58.30 -21.94
CA SER A 39 -12.59 -59.24 -21.13
C SER A 39 -11.97 -59.60 -19.77
N ARG A 40 -12.76 -59.35 -18.71
CA ARG A 40 -12.47 -59.53 -17.28
C ARG A 40 -12.40 -61.01 -16.86
N ARG A 41 -11.54 -61.37 -15.89
CA ARG A 41 -11.83 -62.20 -14.67
C ARG A 41 -10.56 -62.86 -14.07
N ARG A 42 -10.22 -62.54 -12.81
CA ARG A 42 -10.39 -63.43 -11.62
C ARG A 42 -9.99 -62.72 -10.32
N LYS A 43 -10.45 -63.26 -9.19
CA LYS A 43 -10.35 -62.69 -7.83
C LYS A 43 -9.83 -63.78 -6.88
N LYS A 44 -9.08 -63.39 -5.83
CA LYS A 44 -8.70 -64.15 -4.61
C LYS A 44 -7.80 -65.41 -4.75
N SER A 45 -6.68 -65.41 -4.02
CA SER A 45 -6.50 -66.30 -2.86
C SER A 45 -5.37 -65.84 -1.89
N THR A 46 -5.75 -65.68 -0.62
CA THR A 46 -5.00 -66.00 0.63
C THR A 46 -3.58 -65.50 0.91
N GLN A 47 -3.47 -64.89 2.10
CA GLN A 47 -2.30 -64.78 2.96
C GLN A 47 -1.36 -66.00 2.94
N LEU A 48 -0.04 -65.74 2.94
CA LEU A 48 0.95 -66.38 3.82
C LEU A 48 2.33 -65.75 3.58
N GLN A 49 2.74 -64.82 4.46
CA GLN A 49 4.11 -64.63 4.97
C GLN A 49 4.19 -63.34 5.78
N SER A 50 4.16 -63.50 7.10
CA SER A 50 4.55 -62.49 8.07
C SER A 50 6.05 -62.58 8.35
N MET A 51 6.65 -61.45 8.72
CA MET A 51 7.99 -61.34 9.36
C MET A 51 9.19 -61.72 8.49
N ILE A 52 9.96 -60.70 8.09
CA ILE A 52 11.38 -60.49 8.43
C ILE A 52 11.82 -59.19 7.74
N SER A 53 12.33 -58.22 8.50
CA SER A 53 12.78 -56.92 7.99
C SER A 53 14.21 -57.02 7.43
N PRO A 54 14.51 -56.39 6.27
CA PRO A 54 15.88 -56.03 5.93
C PRO A 54 16.23 -54.67 6.56
N ILE A 55 17.31 -54.65 7.32
CA ILE A 55 17.93 -53.41 7.83
C ILE A 55 18.47 -52.63 6.62
N ILE A 56 17.90 -51.44 6.35
CA ILE A 56 18.51 -50.50 5.42
C ILE A 56 19.54 -49.68 6.19
N ILE A 57 20.80 -49.79 5.77
CA ILE A 57 21.91 -49.03 6.33
C ILE A 57 21.76 -47.58 5.91
N THR A 58 21.48 -46.69 6.85
CA THR A 58 21.49 -45.24 6.62
C THR A 58 22.92 -44.77 6.37
N THR A 59 23.30 -44.63 5.10
CA THR A 59 24.48 -43.84 4.73
C THR A 59 24.18 -42.37 4.98
N THR A 60 24.63 -41.84 6.11
CA THR A 60 24.61 -40.41 6.41
C THR A 60 25.53 -39.67 5.46
N SER A 61 24.99 -39.13 4.37
CA SER A 61 25.63 -38.04 3.63
C SER A 61 25.52 -36.77 4.46
N THR A 62 26.56 -36.47 5.24
CA THR A 62 26.73 -35.16 5.88
C THR A 62 27.03 -34.12 4.82
N THR A 63 25.99 -33.61 4.18
CA THR A 63 26.08 -32.42 3.33
C THR A 63 26.38 -31.23 4.23
N THR A 64 27.61 -30.72 4.19
CA THR A 64 27.96 -29.43 4.77
C THR A 64 27.27 -28.34 3.96
N THR A 65 26.05 -27.98 4.36
CA THR A 65 25.31 -26.82 3.84
C THR A 65 26.06 -25.56 4.23
N ASN A 66 26.38 -24.69 3.26
CA ASN A 66 26.78 -23.34 3.59
C ASN A 66 25.55 -22.64 4.21
N SER A 67 25.75 -21.78 5.20
CA SER A 67 24.65 -21.12 5.92
C SER A 67 23.77 -20.21 5.06
N LEU A 68 24.18 -19.94 3.81
CA LEU A 68 23.47 -19.15 2.82
C LEU A 68 22.56 -19.98 1.89
N ASP A 69 22.85 -21.27 1.72
CA ASP A 69 22.11 -22.17 0.81
C ASP A 69 20.59 -22.22 1.13
N PRO A 70 20.12 -22.41 2.38
CA PRO A 70 18.69 -22.43 2.68
C PRO A 70 18.00 -21.08 2.44
N ILE A 71 18.69 -19.97 2.71
CA ILE A 71 18.18 -18.60 2.49
C ILE A 71 18.01 -18.34 0.98
N ILE A 72 18.98 -18.76 0.17
CA ILE A 72 18.91 -18.63 -1.29
C ILE A 72 17.76 -19.48 -1.85
N SER A 73 17.56 -20.72 -1.38
CA SER A 73 16.41 -21.54 -1.78
C SER A 73 15.07 -20.98 -1.32
N MET A 74 14.97 -20.42 -0.10
CA MET A 74 13.77 -19.71 0.36
C MET A 74 13.43 -18.55 -0.56
N LEU A 75 14.42 -17.71 -0.88
CA LEU A 75 14.24 -16.55 -1.74
C LEU A 75 13.81 -16.97 -3.15
N GLN A 76 14.44 -18.03 -3.68
CA GLN A 76 14.12 -18.56 -5.01
C GLN A 76 12.69 -19.14 -5.08
N ASN A 77 12.23 -19.84 -4.05
CA ASN A 77 10.88 -20.38 -3.97
C ASN A 77 9.82 -19.30 -3.70
N ALA A 78 10.16 -18.22 -2.98
CA ALA A 78 9.29 -17.07 -2.81
C ALA A 78 9.12 -16.27 -4.11
N ILE A 79 10.19 -16.18 -4.92
CA ILE A 79 10.23 -15.46 -6.19
C ILE A 79 9.56 -16.26 -7.32
N LEU A 80 9.85 -17.55 -7.48
CA LEU A 80 9.34 -18.37 -8.59
C LEU A 80 8.04 -19.08 -8.23
N ASP A 81 6.95 -18.32 -8.11
CA ASP A 81 5.61 -18.85 -7.84
C ASP A 81 4.98 -19.47 -9.10
N GLU A 82 4.45 -20.70 -9.01
CA GLU A 82 3.80 -21.41 -10.13
C GLU A 82 2.27 -21.17 -10.23
N ARG A 83 1.72 -20.26 -9.42
CA ARG A 83 0.29 -19.88 -9.48
C ARG A 83 -0.01 -18.98 -10.68
N SER A 84 -1.12 -18.24 -10.63
CA SER A 84 -1.57 -17.34 -11.70
C SER A 84 -0.41 -16.49 -12.27
N THR A 85 -0.48 -16.19 -13.56
CA THR A 85 0.57 -15.37 -14.22
C THR A 85 0.76 -14.01 -13.57
N ALA A 86 -0.24 -13.51 -12.84
CA ALA A 86 -0.15 -12.30 -12.04
C ALA A 86 0.70 -12.48 -10.76
N ILE A 87 0.41 -13.49 -9.93
CA ILE A 87 1.20 -13.76 -8.71
C ILE A 87 2.65 -14.11 -9.05
N ALA A 88 2.85 -14.92 -10.08
CA ALA A 88 4.17 -15.29 -10.61
C ALA A 88 5.03 -14.09 -11.06
N ILE A 89 4.41 -12.94 -11.34
CA ILE A 89 5.10 -11.67 -11.66
C ILE A 89 5.20 -10.77 -10.42
N ALA A 90 4.17 -10.75 -9.56
CA ALA A 90 4.08 -9.86 -8.40
C ALA A 90 5.15 -10.15 -7.34
N SER A 91 5.27 -11.40 -6.86
CA SER A 91 6.23 -11.77 -5.80
C SER A 91 7.70 -11.44 -6.17
N PRO A 92 8.20 -11.74 -7.40
CA PRO A 92 9.50 -11.24 -7.85
C PRO A 92 9.65 -9.73 -7.77
N LEU A 93 8.64 -8.97 -8.21
CA LEU A 93 8.72 -7.51 -8.27
C LEU A 93 8.80 -6.90 -6.87
N PHE A 94 8.01 -7.38 -5.91
CA PHE A 94 8.13 -6.95 -4.52
C PHE A 94 9.51 -7.29 -3.94
N ALA A 95 9.96 -8.54 -4.03
CA ALA A 95 11.24 -8.98 -3.49
C ALA A 95 12.43 -8.22 -4.09
N LEU A 96 12.45 -8.02 -5.41
CA LEU A 96 13.52 -7.28 -6.09
C LEU A 96 13.45 -5.77 -5.84
N SER A 97 12.27 -5.21 -5.52
CA SER A 97 12.11 -3.77 -5.23
C SER A 97 12.84 -3.31 -3.97
N VAL A 98 13.26 -4.24 -3.10
CA VAL A 98 14.10 -3.96 -1.94
C VAL A 98 15.48 -3.41 -2.35
N VAL A 99 16.03 -3.84 -3.49
CA VAL A 99 17.34 -3.38 -3.97
C VAL A 99 17.36 -1.87 -4.27
N PRO A 100 16.48 -1.31 -5.12
CA PRO A 100 16.42 0.13 -5.31
C PRO A 100 16.02 0.88 -4.02
N TYR A 101 15.22 0.29 -3.13
CA TYR A 101 14.89 0.91 -1.84
C TYR A 101 16.10 1.06 -0.90
N LEU A 102 16.95 0.04 -0.79
CA LEU A 102 18.21 0.12 -0.04
C LEU A 102 19.17 1.16 -0.64
N LEU A 103 19.20 1.30 -1.96
CA LEU A 103 19.98 2.34 -2.64
C LEU A 103 19.37 3.74 -2.44
N PHE A 104 18.04 3.86 -2.34
CA PHE A 104 17.35 5.09 -1.94
C PHE A 104 17.81 5.51 -0.54
N LEU A 105 17.70 4.63 0.47
CA LEU A 105 18.13 4.91 1.84
C LEU A 105 19.62 5.27 1.90
N LYS A 106 20.49 4.56 1.16
CA LYS A 106 21.92 4.89 1.06
C LYS A 106 22.17 6.33 0.58
N ASN A 107 21.38 6.84 -0.36
CA ASN A 107 21.51 8.22 -0.80
C ASN A 107 20.84 9.21 0.18
N LEU A 108 19.71 8.86 0.77
CA LEU A 108 19.06 9.67 1.81
C LEU A 108 19.97 9.89 3.04
N TRP A 109 20.78 8.88 3.41
CA TRP A 109 21.80 9.01 4.45
C TRP A 109 22.99 9.93 4.08
N ARG A 110 23.18 10.20 2.79
CA ARG A 110 24.20 11.13 2.28
C ARG A 110 23.65 12.55 2.06
N ALA A 111 22.34 12.74 2.04
CA ALA A 111 21.73 14.05 1.91
C ALA A 111 21.92 14.83 3.22
N GLU A 112 22.71 15.91 3.18
CA GLU A 112 23.02 16.73 4.37
C GLU A 112 21.77 17.38 4.97
N THR A 113 20.77 17.70 4.14
CA THR A 113 19.49 18.23 4.61
C THR A 113 18.63 17.21 5.35
N ALA A 114 18.77 15.90 5.11
CA ALA A 114 17.91 14.91 5.76
C ALA A 114 18.24 14.76 7.26
N THR A 115 17.25 14.95 8.13
CA THR A 115 17.42 14.79 9.59
C THR A 115 17.59 13.31 9.98
N SER A 116 18.04 13.04 11.21
CA SER A 116 18.13 11.66 11.72
C SER A 116 16.76 10.98 11.73
N GLU A 117 15.72 11.68 12.16
CA GLU A 117 14.37 11.11 12.27
C GLU A 117 13.76 10.83 10.90
N GLN A 118 13.92 11.73 9.92
CA GLN A 118 13.48 11.48 8.54
C GLN A 118 14.16 10.23 7.95
N ARG A 119 15.48 10.08 8.15
CA ARG A 119 16.25 8.91 7.71
C ARG A 119 15.73 7.62 8.37
N TYR A 120 15.58 7.61 9.70
CA TYR A 120 15.08 6.44 10.43
C TYR A 120 13.60 6.14 10.17
N ALA A 121 12.78 7.14 9.88
CA ALA A 121 11.39 6.97 9.51
C ALA A 121 11.26 6.12 8.23
N PHE A 122 11.92 6.54 7.14
CA PHE A 122 11.96 5.73 5.92
C PHE A 122 12.60 4.35 6.15
N ALA A 123 13.69 4.24 6.92
CA ALA A 123 14.31 2.94 7.20
C ALA A 123 13.43 1.99 8.05
N THR A 124 12.37 2.46 8.69
CA THR A 124 11.44 1.62 9.47
C THR A 124 10.77 0.55 8.59
N LEU A 125 10.55 0.85 7.30
CA LEU A 125 10.02 -0.12 6.33
C LEU A 125 10.90 -1.38 6.21
N LEU A 126 12.21 -1.29 6.45
CA LEU A 126 13.10 -2.46 6.39
C LEU A 126 12.79 -3.48 7.50
N VAL A 127 12.33 -3.04 8.67
CA VAL A 127 11.89 -3.94 9.75
C VAL A 127 10.72 -4.77 9.25
N PHE A 128 9.76 -4.13 8.58
CA PHE A 128 8.63 -4.80 7.96
C PHE A 128 9.05 -5.78 6.84
N VAL A 129 9.96 -5.39 5.95
CA VAL A 129 10.48 -6.28 4.87
C VAL A 129 11.17 -7.52 5.46
N LEU A 130 11.93 -7.37 6.54
CA LEU A 130 12.63 -8.48 7.21
C LEU A 130 11.69 -9.47 7.90
N ILE A 131 10.48 -9.03 8.30
CA ILE A 131 9.46 -9.87 8.93
C ILE A 131 8.54 -10.52 7.88
N SER A 132 8.16 -9.77 6.84
CA SER A 132 7.21 -10.23 5.83
C SER A 132 7.77 -11.33 4.91
N ILE A 133 9.05 -11.27 4.52
CA ILE A 133 9.64 -12.31 3.64
C ILE A 133 9.64 -13.71 4.30
N PRO A 134 10.12 -13.90 5.56
CA PRO A 134 9.98 -15.18 6.25
C PRO A 134 8.53 -15.59 6.50
N ALA A 135 7.64 -14.62 6.80
CA ALA A 135 6.23 -14.90 7.01
C ALA A 135 5.56 -15.43 5.73
N GLU A 136 5.89 -14.88 4.56
CA GLU A 136 5.33 -15.32 3.27
C GLU A 136 5.75 -16.76 2.95
N VAL A 137 7.03 -17.08 3.14
CA VAL A 137 7.55 -18.44 3.01
C VAL A 137 6.83 -19.39 3.96
N TYR A 138 6.71 -19.02 5.24
CA TYR A 138 6.01 -19.86 6.23
C TYR A 138 4.55 -20.10 5.83
N THR A 139 3.82 -19.09 5.34
CA THR A 139 2.44 -19.28 4.88
C THR A 139 2.32 -20.17 3.64
N LYS A 140 3.25 -20.03 2.69
CA LYS A 140 3.34 -20.89 1.50
C LYS A 140 3.59 -22.35 1.90
N GLU A 141 4.53 -22.61 2.80
CA GLU A 141 4.86 -23.97 3.27
C GLU A 141 3.76 -24.59 4.17
N ARG A 142 3.15 -23.81 5.07
CA ARG A 142 2.24 -24.33 6.10
C ARG A 142 0.78 -24.42 5.67
N TYR A 143 0.33 -23.47 4.84
CA TYR A 143 -1.09 -23.26 4.50
C TYR A 143 -1.36 -23.30 2.99
N ASP A 144 -0.35 -23.47 2.14
CA ASP A 144 -0.47 -23.50 0.67
C ASP A 144 -1.23 -22.28 0.11
N THR A 145 -0.94 -21.10 0.66
CA THR A 145 -1.53 -19.82 0.25
C THR A 145 -0.56 -18.68 0.47
N VAL A 146 -0.78 -17.54 -0.20
CA VAL A 146 0.02 -16.33 -0.01
C VAL A 146 -0.38 -15.62 1.28
N LEU A 147 0.58 -14.92 1.87
CA LEU A 147 0.45 -14.22 3.15
C LEU A 147 -0.74 -13.24 3.20
N SER A 148 -1.02 -12.56 2.08
CA SER A 148 -2.13 -11.61 1.92
C SER A 148 -3.52 -12.26 1.84
N ASN A 149 -3.61 -13.58 1.67
CA ASN A 149 -4.89 -14.30 1.67
C ASN A 149 -5.32 -14.73 3.09
N ILE A 150 -4.48 -14.50 4.10
CA ILE A 150 -4.78 -14.77 5.50
C ILE A 150 -5.01 -13.40 6.17
N ASP A 151 -6.27 -13.08 6.46
CA ASP A 151 -6.71 -11.71 6.76
C ASP A 151 -6.01 -11.10 7.99
N SER A 152 -5.82 -11.85 9.09
CA SER A 152 -5.04 -11.40 10.24
C SER A 152 -3.57 -11.09 9.95
N LEU A 153 -2.93 -11.85 9.06
CA LEU A 153 -1.54 -11.62 8.65
C LEU A 153 -1.45 -10.44 7.68
N HIS A 154 -2.40 -10.34 6.75
CA HIS A 154 -2.57 -9.17 5.86
C HIS A 154 -2.76 -7.89 6.67
N PHE A 155 -3.65 -7.90 7.67
CA PHE A 155 -3.84 -6.79 8.60
C PHE A 155 -2.53 -6.37 9.29
N LEU A 156 -1.77 -7.34 9.83
CA LEU A 156 -0.52 -7.06 10.54
C LEU A 156 0.54 -6.42 9.63
N ILE A 157 0.62 -6.88 8.37
CA ILE A 157 1.47 -6.32 7.32
C ILE A 157 1.08 -4.88 6.99
N GLN A 158 -0.21 -4.65 6.70
CA GLN A 158 -0.70 -3.35 6.31
C GLN A 158 -0.61 -2.34 7.47
N SER A 159 -0.78 -2.82 8.71
CA SER A 159 -0.52 -2.06 9.94
C SER A 159 0.93 -1.59 10.06
N ALA A 160 1.91 -2.42 9.69
CA ALA A 160 3.33 -2.05 9.73
C ALA A 160 3.68 -1.00 8.65
N ILE A 161 3.00 -1.03 7.50
CA ILE A 161 3.10 0.01 6.46
C ILE A 161 2.47 1.32 6.98
N SER A 162 1.25 1.27 7.54
CA SER A 162 0.58 2.44 8.14
C SER A 162 1.42 3.07 9.26
N LEU A 163 1.96 2.27 10.20
CA LEU A 163 2.86 2.76 11.25
C LEU A 163 4.14 3.40 10.69
N THR A 164 4.67 2.87 9.57
CA THR A 164 5.80 3.50 8.86
C THR A 164 5.40 4.84 8.24
N ASN A 165 4.21 4.92 7.64
CA ASN A 165 3.69 6.16 7.04
C ASN A 165 3.42 7.23 8.10
N LEU A 166 2.81 6.86 9.24
CA LEU A 166 2.64 7.72 10.40
C LEU A 166 3.99 8.24 10.92
N ARG A 167 5.00 7.39 11.03
CA ARG A 167 6.35 7.79 11.45
C ARG A 167 7.02 8.74 10.45
N ILE A 168 6.86 8.53 9.14
CA ILE A 168 7.32 9.47 8.11
C ILE A 168 6.60 10.81 8.26
N LEU A 169 5.27 10.78 8.39
CA LEU A 169 4.44 11.97 8.56
C LEU A 169 4.92 12.82 9.75
N LEU A 170 5.04 12.23 10.94
CA LEU A 170 5.50 12.91 12.15
C LEU A 170 6.92 13.48 11.97
N ALA A 171 7.86 12.70 11.43
CA ALA A 171 9.25 13.13 11.21
C ALA A 171 9.42 14.33 10.23
N PHE A 172 8.43 14.63 9.38
CA PHE A 172 8.41 15.86 8.57
C PHE A 172 7.52 16.97 9.18
N ARG A 173 6.58 16.62 10.07
CA ARG A 173 5.74 17.58 10.79
C ARG A 173 6.49 18.27 11.93
N ASP A 174 7.27 17.55 12.73
CA ASP A 174 7.91 18.15 13.92
C ASP A 174 8.94 19.25 13.52
N ASP A 175 9.56 19.07 12.36
CA ASP A 175 10.44 20.05 11.71
C ASP A 175 9.69 21.29 11.18
N PHE A 176 8.39 21.18 10.91
CA PHE A 176 7.52 22.33 10.60
C PHE A 176 7.30 23.20 11.86
N ASP A 177 6.88 22.58 12.98
CA ASP A 177 6.53 23.28 14.24
C ASP A 177 7.73 23.93 14.94
N LEU A 178 8.94 23.38 14.78
CA LEU A 178 10.18 23.98 15.28
C LEU A 178 10.45 25.38 14.67
N THR A 179 10.01 25.63 13.43
CA THR A 179 10.24 26.91 12.75
C THR A 179 9.19 27.97 13.10
N THR A 180 7.93 27.58 13.26
CA THR A 180 6.84 28.50 13.68
C THR A 180 7.00 28.95 15.14
N SER A 181 7.55 28.10 16.00
CA SER A 181 7.75 28.36 17.43
C SER A 181 8.89 29.34 17.77
N THR A 182 9.73 29.70 16.80
CA THR A 182 10.90 30.59 17.03
C THR A 182 10.52 32.04 17.38
N SER A 183 9.23 32.41 17.31
CA SER A 183 8.71 33.76 17.61
C SER A 183 7.99 33.91 18.96
N SER A 184 7.99 32.91 19.86
CA SER A 184 7.34 33.04 21.18
C SER A 184 8.17 32.48 22.34
N SER A 185 8.45 33.37 23.28
CA SER A 185 9.32 33.17 24.45
C SER A 185 8.81 32.19 25.50
N THR A 186 9.76 31.45 26.09
CA THR A 186 9.84 30.95 27.48
C THR A 186 8.62 31.20 28.39
N THR A 187 8.01 30.13 28.91
CA THR A 187 7.30 30.17 30.20
C THR A 187 7.39 28.82 30.94
N THR A 188 7.90 28.87 32.16
CA THR A 188 7.95 27.77 33.15
C THR A 188 6.59 27.59 33.83
N THR A 189 6.13 26.35 34.10
CA THR A 189 5.21 25.95 35.21
C THR A 189 5.05 24.41 35.18
N THR A 190 5.66 23.64 36.09
CA THR A 190 5.20 23.19 37.44
C THR A 190 4.49 21.82 37.41
N THR A 191 4.97 20.94 38.29
CA THR A 191 4.68 19.51 38.40
C THR A 191 3.26 19.17 38.89
N THR A 192 2.65 18.11 38.36
CA THR A 192 1.55 17.37 39.04
C THR A 192 1.79 15.87 38.92
N THR A 193 1.66 15.14 40.03
CA THR A 193 2.08 13.75 40.15
C THR A 193 1.01 12.78 39.65
N THR A 194 1.20 12.28 38.42
CA THR A 194 0.59 11.03 37.92
C THR A 194 1.69 10.27 37.19
N THR A 195 1.74 8.95 37.32
CA THR A 195 2.75 8.08 36.69
C THR A 195 2.51 7.93 35.18
N GLN A 196 2.54 9.04 34.45
CA GLN A 196 2.62 9.04 32.99
C GLN A 196 4.09 8.99 32.58
N LEU A 197 4.41 8.12 31.61
CA LEU A 197 5.64 8.23 30.83
C LEU A 197 5.61 9.59 30.14
N THR A 198 6.55 10.47 30.47
CA THR A 198 6.58 11.81 29.88
C THR A 198 7.28 11.75 28.53
N ALA A 199 6.98 12.69 27.63
CA ALA A 199 7.66 12.76 26.32
C ALA A 199 9.20 12.86 26.45
N ALA A 200 9.69 13.40 27.58
CA ALA A 200 11.11 13.46 27.91
C ALA A 200 11.77 12.08 28.11
N ASP A 201 11.01 11.05 28.48
CA ASP A 201 11.51 9.69 28.73
C ASP A 201 11.66 8.86 27.43
N ILE A 202 11.01 9.28 26.33
CA ILE A 202 10.93 8.54 25.06
C ILE A 202 11.87 9.14 23.98
N GLY A 203 12.36 10.37 24.19
CA GLY A 203 13.58 10.89 23.54
C GLY A 203 13.47 11.35 22.10
N ARG A 204 12.33 11.18 21.41
CA ARG A 204 12.01 11.82 20.13
C ARG A 204 10.56 12.30 20.11
N PRO A 205 10.23 13.41 19.39
CA PRO A 205 8.84 13.75 19.09
C PRO A 205 8.17 12.66 18.26
N GLY A 206 6.85 12.57 18.33
CA GLY A 206 6.03 11.54 17.69
C GLY A 206 6.05 10.16 18.36
N ALA A 207 7.11 9.77 19.08
CA ALA A 207 7.26 8.38 19.53
C ALA A 207 6.24 7.90 20.57
N ALA A 208 5.64 8.79 21.36
CA ALA A 208 4.52 8.42 22.23
C ALA A 208 3.28 8.01 21.40
N VAL A 209 3.02 8.74 20.31
CA VAL A 209 1.94 8.44 19.36
C VAL A 209 2.25 7.15 18.58
N GLU A 210 3.48 6.99 18.06
CA GLU A 210 3.94 5.74 17.42
C GLU A 210 3.75 4.53 18.34
N ALA A 211 4.11 4.65 19.61
CA ALA A 211 3.98 3.56 20.58
C ALA A 211 2.52 3.20 20.87
N VAL A 212 1.64 4.19 21.05
CA VAL A 212 0.21 3.96 21.26
C VAL A 212 -0.43 3.34 20.02
N ALA A 213 -0.17 3.88 18.83
CA ALA A 213 -0.65 3.34 17.56
C ALA A 213 -0.15 1.90 17.34
N GLY A 214 1.15 1.65 17.55
CA GLY A 214 1.76 0.34 17.42
C GLY A 214 1.18 -0.70 18.39
N VAL A 215 0.89 -0.32 19.64
CA VAL A 215 0.22 -1.21 20.62
C VAL A 215 -1.21 -1.53 20.19
N ILE A 216 -1.99 -0.53 19.74
CA ILE A 216 -3.35 -0.74 19.25
C ILE A 216 -3.33 -1.71 18.07
N LEU A 217 -2.57 -1.39 17.02
CA LEU A 217 -2.48 -2.20 15.81
C LEU A 217 -1.98 -3.63 16.10
N LEU A 218 -0.92 -3.79 16.90
CA LEU A 218 -0.43 -5.12 17.27
C LEU A 218 -1.47 -5.92 18.06
N SER A 219 -2.18 -5.28 18.99
CA SER A 219 -3.24 -5.95 19.78
C SER A 219 -4.40 -6.42 18.90
N THR A 220 -4.83 -5.62 17.92
CA THR A 220 -5.82 -6.00 16.91
C THR A 220 -5.34 -7.17 16.07
N GLY A 221 -4.10 -7.14 15.58
CA GLY A 221 -3.55 -8.23 14.77
C GLY A 221 -3.45 -9.56 15.53
N ILE A 222 -3.11 -9.52 16.82
CA ILE A 222 -3.11 -10.70 17.70
C ILE A 222 -4.53 -11.24 17.90
N LEU A 223 -5.52 -10.37 18.14
CA LEU A 223 -6.93 -10.79 18.28
C LEU A 223 -7.46 -11.44 17.00
N MET A 224 -7.14 -10.88 15.83
CA MET A 224 -7.50 -11.48 14.53
C MET A 224 -6.79 -12.83 14.32
N ALA A 225 -5.49 -12.95 14.63
CA ALA A 225 -4.74 -14.20 14.48
C ALA A 225 -5.21 -15.31 15.46
N LEU A 226 -5.75 -14.93 16.61
CA LEU A 226 -6.44 -15.83 17.54
C LEU A 226 -7.83 -16.25 17.02
N ASP A 227 -8.57 -15.34 16.39
CA ASP A 227 -9.88 -15.63 15.78
C ASP A 227 -9.75 -16.59 14.58
N ASP A 228 -8.77 -16.33 13.70
CA ASP A 228 -8.35 -17.18 12.58
C ASP A 228 -7.73 -18.53 13.01
N ARG A 229 -7.48 -18.72 14.32
CA ARG A 229 -6.84 -19.90 14.92
C ARG A 229 -5.43 -20.20 14.41
N LEU A 230 -4.72 -19.17 13.93
CA LEU A 230 -3.28 -19.29 13.59
C LEU A 230 -2.43 -19.49 14.85
N ILE A 231 -2.90 -18.95 15.98
CA ILE A 231 -2.29 -19.11 17.31
C ILE A 231 -3.12 -20.13 18.10
N ASP A 232 -2.72 -21.40 18.07
CA ASP A 232 -3.37 -22.46 18.85
C ASP A 232 -2.90 -22.45 20.31
N LEU A 233 -3.59 -21.67 21.15
CA LEU A 233 -3.34 -21.62 22.59
C LEU A 233 -3.64 -22.95 23.31
N SER A 234 -4.36 -23.90 22.70
CA SER A 234 -4.59 -25.23 23.31
C SER A 234 -3.36 -26.14 23.25
N SER A 235 -2.42 -25.84 22.35
CA SER A 235 -1.12 -26.51 22.27
C SER A 235 -0.10 -26.03 23.32
N ILE A 236 -0.36 -24.88 23.95
CA ILE A 236 0.48 -24.35 25.03
C ILE A 236 0.06 -25.04 26.32
N ASP A 237 0.90 -25.97 26.81
CA ASP A 237 0.72 -26.63 28.11
C ASP A 237 0.97 -25.65 29.27
N PHE A 238 0.01 -24.75 29.46
CA PHE A 238 -0.03 -23.77 30.55
C PHE A 238 -0.50 -24.49 31.82
N GLN A 239 0.32 -25.44 32.33
CA GLN A 239 0.10 -26.33 33.47
C GLN A 239 -1.31 -26.18 34.05
N ALA A 240 -2.27 -26.87 33.43
CA ALA A 240 -3.71 -26.55 33.49
C ALA A 240 -4.38 -26.97 34.82
N THR A 241 -3.68 -26.78 35.93
CA THR A 241 -4.02 -27.20 37.29
C THR A 241 -4.11 -26.03 38.27
N SER A 242 -3.79 -24.80 37.84
CA SER A 242 -3.99 -23.58 38.64
C SER A 242 -5.30 -22.88 38.28
N GLU A 243 -6.05 -22.42 39.28
CA GLU A 243 -7.27 -21.61 39.07
C GLU A 243 -6.99 -20.36 38.22
N THR A 244 -5.78 -19.82 38.33
CA THR A 244 -5.27 -18.67 37.58
C THR A 244 -5.21 -18.93 36.08
N SER A 245 -4.75 -20.11 35.63
CA SER A 245 -4.64 -20.43 34.20
C SER A 245 -6.02 -20.62 33.55
N VAL A 246 -6.96 -21.25 34.26
CA VAL A 246 -8.36 -21.37 33.81
C VAL A 246 -9.02 -19.99 33.70
N LYS A 247 -8.82 -19.12 34.70
CA LYS A 247 -9.31 -17.72 34.66
C LYS A 247 -8.72 -16.94 33.49
N PHE A 248 -7.41 -17.04 33.26
CA PHE A 248 -6.73 -16.39 32.14
C PHE A 248 -7.29 -16.85 30.77
N MET A 249 -7.40 -18.16 30.55
CA MET A 249 -7.96 -18.69 29.29
C MET A 249 -9.44 -18.32 29.12
N GLY A 250 -10.21 -18.24 30.21
CA GLY A 250 -11.56 -17.70 30.20
C GLY A 250 -11.61 -16.22 29.79
N SER A 251 -10.71 -15.38 30.33
CA SER A 251 -10.57 -13.98 29.92
C SER A 251 -10.20 -13.84 28.44
N VAL A 252 -9.21 -14.59 27.95
CA VAL A 252 -8.81 -14.57 26.52
C VAL A 252 -9.97 -14.99 25.62
N THR A 253 -10.70 -16.05 25.98
CA THR A 253 -11.88 -16.51 25.24
C THR A 253 -12.96 -15.42 25.18
N LEU A 254 -13.24 -14.76 26.31
CA LEU A 254 -14.21 -13.67 26.38
C LEU A 254 -13.75 -12.45 25.56
N THR A 255 -12.47 -12.11 25.56
CA THR A 255 -11.94 -11.01 24.73
C THR A 255 -12.10 -11.31 23.23
N ILE A 256 -11.82 -12.55 22.79
CA ILE A 256 -12.04 -12.96 21.39
C ILE A 256 -13.53 -12.95 21.03
N GLN A 257 -14.41 -13.38 21.94
CA GLN A 257 -15.87 -13.31 21.74
C GLN A 257 -16.34 -11.86 21.59
N ASN A 258 -15.99 -10.99 22.54
CA ASN A 258 -16.33 -9.56 22.48
C ASN A 258 -15.78 -8.88 21.21
N TRP A 259 -14.59 -9.27 20.75
CA TRP A 259 -13.99 -8.79 19.50
C TRP A 259 -14.81 -9.21 18.28
N ARG A 260 -15.20 -10.49 18.21
CA ARG A 260 -16.02 -11.02 17.10
C ARG A 260 -17.42 -10.40 17.09
N ASP A 261 -18.03 -10.26 18.26
CA ASP A 261 -19.35 -9.64 18.42
C ASP A 261 -19.31 -8.17 18.00
N TYR A 262 -18.26 -7.41 18.39
CA TYR A 262 -18.04 -6.04 17.93
C TYR A 262 -17.87 -5.93 16.40
N ALA A 263 -17.08 -6.83 15.79
CA ALA A 263 -16.89 -6.83 14.35
C ALA A 263 -18.19 -7.14 13.59
N GLN A 264 -19.00 -8.10 14.09
CA GLN A 264 -20.31 -8.43 13.53
C GLN A 264 -21.35 -7.33 13.74
N GLU A 265 -21.35 -6.67 14.90
CA GLU A 265 -22.25 -5.55 15.19
C GLU A 265 -21.90 -4.33 14.34
N PHE A 266 -20.60 -4.06 14.11
CA PHE A 266 -20.17 -3.03 13.17
C PHE A 266 -20.67 -3.33 11.74
N ASP A 267 -20.43 -4.55 11.23
CA ASP A 267 -20.81 -4.91 9.87
C ASP A 267 -22.32 -4.97 9.66
N SER A 268 -23.09 -5.47 10.63
CA SER A 268 -24.55 -5.47 10.58
C SER A 268 -25.14 -4.06 10.72
N SER A 269 -24.57 -3.20 11.57
CA SER A 269 -24.99 -1.79 11.68
C SER A 269 -24.71 -1.03 10.37
N PHE A 270 -23.56 -1.28 9.77
CA PHE A 270 -23.12 -0.61 8.54
C PHE A 270 -23.91 -1.07 7.30
N THR A 271 -24.13 -2.39 7.16
CA THR A 271 -24.95 -2.94 6.07
C THR A 271 -26.42 -2.54 6.21
N SER A 272 -26.94 -2.49 7.44
CA SER A 272 -28.29 -1.97 7.75
C SER A 272 -28.44 -0.48 7.42
N LEU A 273 -27.47 0.36 7.83
CA LEU A 273 -27.49 1.81 7.56
C LEU A 273 -27.52 2.14 6.06
N LEU A 274 -26.79 1.38 5.25
CA LEU A 274 -26.73 1.55 3.80
C LEU A 274 -27.79 0.74 3.04
N ASN A 275 -28.55 -0.13 3.72
CA ASN A 275 -29.49 -1.09 3.13
C ASN A 275 -28.84 -1.94 2.01
N VAL A 276 -27.64 -2.47 2.28
CA VAL A 276 -26.85 -3.32 1.36
C VAL A 276 -26.74 -4.76 1.87
N GLN A 277 -26.34 -5.66 0.97
CA GLN A 277 -26.10 -7.06 1.32
C GLN A 277 -24.83 -7.21 2.17
N ALA A 278 -24.74 -8.32 2.91
CA ALA A 278 -23.55 -8.67 3.67
C ALA A 278 -22.35 -8.94 2.72
N PRO A 279 -21.11 -8.62 3.13
CA PRO A 279 -19.91 -8.91 2.34
C PRO A 279 -19.79 -10.40 1.98
N PRO A 280 -19.25 -10.74 0.79
CA PRO A 280 -18.96 -12.12 0.43
C PRO A 280 -17.78 -12.66 1.25
N SER A 281 -17.64 -13.99 1.32
CA SER A 281 -16.66 -14.67 2.19
C SER A 281 -15.19 -14.45 1.83
N ASN A 282 -14.91 -13.84 0.67
CA ASN A 282 -13.58 -13.45 0.21
C ASN A 282 -13.30 -11.95 0.34
N ALA A 283 -14.24 -11.15 0.88
CA ALA A 283 -13.97 -9.76 1.23
C ALA A 283 -13.07 -9.66 2.47
N LEU A 284 -12.26 -8.60 2.54
CA LEU A 284 -11.48 -8.27 3.74
C LEU A 284 -12.39 -7.89 4.92
N SER A 285 -11.92 -8.15 6.14
CA SER A 285 -12.57 -7.66 7.35
C SER A 285 -12.46 -6.14 7.50
N VAL A 286 -13.26 -5.57 8.41
CA VAL A 286 -13.25 -4.12 8.72
C VAL A 286 -11.85 -3.60 9.09
N PRO A 287 -11.09 -4.26 10.00
CA PRO A 287 -9.77 -3.78 10.39
C PRO A 287 -8.81 -3.72 9.21
N THR A 288 -8.76 -4.76 8.36
CA THR A 288 -7.85 -4.82 7.20
C THR A 288 -8.20 -3.75 6.17
N TRP A 289 -9.50 -3.54 5.90
CA TRP A 289 -9.98 -2.41 5.11
C TRP A 289 -9.56 -1.04 5.68
N GLY A 290 -9.66 -0.89 7.00
CA GLY A 290 -9.25 0.31 7.73
C GLY A 290 -7.79 0.65 7.48
N VAL A 291 -6.87 -0.28 7.81
CA VAL A 291 -5.42 -0.02 7.67
C VAL A 291 -4.95 0.17 6.23
N HIS A 292 -5.62 -0.43 5.25
CA HIS A 292 -5.41 -0.13 3.83
C HIS A 292 -5.67 1.35 3.53
N VAL A 293 -6.85 1.86 3.89
CA VAL A 293 -7.23 3.24 3.61
C VAL A 293 -6.44 4.24 4.46
N PHE A 294 -6.14 3.91 5.72
CA PHE A 294 -5.25 4.73 6.57
C PHE A 294 -3.91 4.93 5.89
N SER A 295 -3.27 3.85 5.43
CA SER A 295 -1.94 3.93 4.82
C SER A 295 -1.91 4.82 3.57
N LEU A 296 -2.99 4.88 2.78
CA LEU A 296 -3.12 5.78 1.63
C LEU A 296 -3.25 7.25 2.06
N VAL A 297 -4.12 7.54 3.03
CA VAL A 297 -4.34 8.90 3.55
C VAL A 297 -3.06 9.42 4.23
N GLU A 298 -2.43 8.62 5.08
CA GLU A 298 -1.16 8.94 5.75
C GLU A 298 -0.05 9.23 4.75
N TRP A 299 0.04 8.45 3.66
CA TRP A 299 1.04 8.66 2.60
C TRP A 299 0.82 9.97 1.84
N LEU A 300 -0.43 10.32 1.53
CA LEU A 300 -0.77 11.61 0.93
C LEU A 300 -0.44 12.79 1.85
N VAL A 301 -0.79 12.72 3.14
CA VAL A 301 -0.44 13.76 4.11
C VAL A 301 1.08 13.88 4.28
N ALA A 302 1.81 12.76 4.32
CA ALA A 302 3.27 12.75 4.34
C ALA A 302 3.89 13.37 3.07
N MET A 303 3.33 13.10 1.88
CA MET A 303 3.73 13.75 0.62
C MET A 303 3.60 15.28 0.69
N GLY A 304 2.54 15.79 1.33
CA GLY A 304 2.36 17.21 1.63
C GLY A 304 3.49 17.77 2.48
N PHE A 305 3.76 17.16 3.64
CA PHE A 305 4.84 17.61 4.53
C PHE A 305 6.24 17.51 3.89
N VAL A 306 6.52 16.49 3.06
CA VAL A 306 7.78 16.38 2.30
C VAL A 306 7.93 17.51 1.28
N TRP A 307 6.82 17.94 0.65
CA TRP A 307 6.84 19.09 -0.26
C TRP A 307 7.14 20.39 0.46
N ASP A 308 6.44 20.63 1.57
CA ASP A 308 6.60 21.84 2.37
C ASP A 308 8.00 21.90 2.98
N TYR A 309 8.57 20.75 3.38
CA TYR A 309 9.98 20.65 3.75
C TYR A 309 10.94 21.03 2.62
N GLY A 310 10.68 20.55 1.40
CA GLY A 310 11.44 20.96 0.21
C GLY A 310 11.31 22.45 -0.13
N THR A 311 10.20 23.07 0.23
CA THR A 311 9.97 24.52 0.08
C THR A 311 10.75 25.31 1.14
N ARG A 312 10.70 24.88 2.41
CA ARG A 312 11.42 25.54 3.52
C ARG A 312 12.94 25.39 3.38
N THR A 313 13.43 24.23 2.95
CA THR A 313 14.86 23.97 2.70
C THR A 313 15.37 24.48 1.35
N GLN A 314 14.49 25.05 0.50
CA GLN A 314 14.80 25.50 -0.87
C GLN A 314 15.51 24.44 -1.73
N HIS A 315 15.20 23.16 -1.49
CA HIS A 315 15.90 22.03 -2.08
C HIS A 315 14.98 21.26 -3.04
N ARG A 316 15.33 21.31 -4.33
CA ARG A 316 14.57 20.67 -5.41
C ARG A 316 14.48 19.15 -5.22
N GLY A 317 15.52 18.52 -4.68
CA GLY A 317 15.56 17.09 -4.37
C GLY A 317 14.38 16.59 -3.54
N TRP A 318 13.89 17.36 -2.55
CA TRP A 318 12.73 16.98 -1.73
C TRP A 318 11.40 17.09 -2.50
N LYS A 319 11.22 18.15 -3.29
CA LYS A 319 10.04 18.32 -4.15
C LYS A 319 9.98 17.24 -5.25
N LEU A 320 11.14 16.83 -5.75
CA LEU A 320 11.28 15.67 -6.63
C LEU A 320 10.99 14.36 -5.91
N LEU A 321 11.30 14.25 -4.61
CA LEU A 321 10.93 13.08 -3.79
C LEU A 321 9.41 12.96 -3.65
N THR A 322 8.67 14.06 -3.41
CA THR A 322 7.20 14.05 -3.42
C THR A 322 6.63 13.48 -4.73
N LEU A 323 7.14 13.93 -5.89
CA LEU A 323 6.76 13.36 -7.19
C LEU A 323 7.13 11.86 -7.30
N ALA A 324 8.27 11.46 -6.78
CA ALA A 324 8.74 10.07 -6.78
C ALA A 324 7.97 9.13 -5.83
N MET A 325 7.19 9.67 -4.87
CA MET A 325 6.30 8.92 -3.99
C MET A 325 4.97 8.51 -4.68
N LEU A 326 4.63 9.10 -5.83
CA LEU A 326 3.37 8.84 -6.54
C LEU A 326 3.17 7.38 -7.01
N PRO A 327 4.17 6.66 -7.54
CA PRO A 327 3.97 5.26 -7.92
C PRO A 327 3.70 4.36 -6.70
N LEU A 328 4.29 4.65 -5.54
CA LEU A 328 3.98 3.92 -4.30
C LEU A 328 2.54 4.15 -3.83
N HIS A 329 2.01 5.37 -4.00
CA HIS A 329 0.60 5.63 -3.78
C HIS A 329 -0.30 4.83 -4.75
N ALA A 330 0.05 4.81 -6.05
CA ALA A 330 -0.68 4.01 -7.05
C ALA A 330 -0.62 2.50 -6.79
N SER A 331 0.47 2.00 -6.21
CA SER A 331 0.56 0.62 -5.71
C SER A 331 -0.52 0.34 -4.67
N GLY A 332 -0.64 1.15 -3.62
CA GLY A 332 -1.69 0.99 -2.61
C GLY A 332 -3.11 1.10 -3.20
N ILE A 333 -3.33 1.97 -4.20
CA ILE A 333 -4.63 2.04 -4.90
C ILE A 333 -4.93 0.75 -5.65
N CYS A 334 -3.94 0.05 -6.23
CA CYS A 334 -4.18 -1.25 -6.88
C CYS A 334 -4.71 -2.30 -5.88
N ALA A 335 -4.13 -2.36 -4.67
CA ALA A 335 -4.60 -3.24 -3.61
C ALA A 335 -6.05 -2.90 -3.20
N VAL A 336 -6.32 -1.63 -2.89
CA VAL A 336 -7.66 -1.16 -2.52
C VAL A 336 -8.67 -1.38 -3.65
N THR A 337 -8.27 -1.28 -4.91
CA THR A 337 -9.14 -1.56 -6.07
C THR A 337 -9.49 -3.06 -6.15
N GLN A 338 -8.51 -3.96 -5.96
CA GLN A 338 -8.76 -5.41 -5.90
C GLN A 338 -9.74 -5.76 -4.76
N HIS A 339 -9.55 -5.14 -3.58
CA HIS A 339 -10.42 -5.34 -2.43
C HIS A 339 -11.82 -4.71 -2.64
N PHE A 340 -11.92 -3.56 -3.31
CA PHE A 340 -13.19 -2.90 -3.65
C PHE A 340 -14.09 -3.80 -4.50
N PHE A 341 -13.50 -4.53 -5.46
CA PHE A 341 -14.20 -5.54 -6.26
C PHE A 341 -14.17 -6.94 -5.61
N ASN A 342 -14.26 -6.98 -4.27
CA ASN A 342 -14.38 -8.21 -3.47
C ASN A 342 -13.35 -9.31 -3.80
N ASN A 343 -12.11 -8.93 -4.15
CA ASN A 343 -11.05 -9.87 -4.52
C ASN A 343 -11.42 -10.78 -5.71
N ASP A 344 -12.12 -10.26 -6.72
CA ASP A 344 -12.48 -11.02 -7.93
C ASP A 344 -11.22 -11.59 -8.63
N PRO A 345 -11.16 -12.91 -8.92
CA PRO A 345 -10.01 -13.54 -9.58
C PRO A 345 -9.70 -13.01 -10.99
N SER A 346 -10.66 -12.43 -11.70
CA SER A 346 -10.41 -11.83 -13.02
C SER A 346 -9.60 -10.54 -12.96
N LEU A 347 -9.54 -9.89 -11.78
CA LEU A 347 -8.77 -8.68 -11.51
C LEU A 347 -7.41 -8.94 -10.87
N GLU A 348 -7.01 -10.20 -10.66
CA GLU A 348 -5.74 -10.60 -10.01
C GLU A 348 -4.49 -9.94 -10.62
N TRP A 349 -4.54 -9.51 -11.89
CA TRP A 349 -3.51 -8.70 -12.54
C TRP A 349 -3.21 -7.36 -11.82
N LEU A 350 -4.13 -6.82 -11.03
CA LEU A 350 -3.91 -5.66 -10.16
C LEU A 350 -2.76 -5.91 -9.17
N VAL A 351 -2.59 -7.15 -8.69
CA VAL A 351 -1.48 -7.53 -7.79
C VAL A 351 -0.13 -7.47 -8.51
N ALA A 352 -0.08 -7.84 -9.79
CA ALA A 352 1.10 -7.67 -10.63
C ALA A 352 1.40 -6.19 -10.91
N LEU A 353 0.35 -5.38 -11.16
CA LEU A 353 0.48 -3.93 -11.35
C LEU A 353 0.94 -3.22 -10.06
N GLN A 354 0.45 -3.65 -8.89
CA GLN A 354 0.91 -3.22 -7.57
C GLN A 354 2.41 -3.49 -7.38
N GLY A 355 2.87 -4.71 -7.72
CA GLY A 355 4.30 -5.05 -7.73
C GLY A 355 5.12 -4.16 -8.67
N ALA A 356 4.61 -3.91 -9.88
CA ALA A 356 5.27 -3.06 -10.87
C ALA A 356 5.37 -1.59 -10.42
N PHE A 357 4.30 -1.03 -9.84
CA PHE A 357 4.30 0.30 -9.25
C PHE A 357 5.20 0.40 -8.03
N THR A 358 5.31 -0.65 -7.22
CA THR A 358 6.25 -0.70 -6.08
C THR A 358 7.70 -0.66 -6.53
N MET A 359 8.06 -1.48 -7.53
CA MET A 359 9.38 -1.45 -8.16
C MET A 359 9.67 -0.07 -8.78
N GLY A 360 8.77 0.45 -9.60
CA GLY A 360 8.91 1.77 -10.24
C GLY A 360 8.99 2.92 -9.24
N GLY A 361 8.25 2.83 -8.13
CA GLY A 361 8.28 3.76 -7.01
C GLY A 361 9.63 3.76 -6.31
N ASN A 362 10.15 2.59 -5.93
CA ASN A 362 11.46 2.49 -5.28
C ASN A 362 12.60 2.96 -6.20
N ILE A 363 12.51 2.72 -7.52
CA ILE A 363 13.45 3.28 -8.51
C ILE A 363 13.32 4.82 -8.59
N SER A 364 12.10 5.35 -8.51
CA SER A 364 11.84 6.80 -8.53
C SER A 364 12.39 7.47 -7.27
N LEU A 365 12.15 6.89 -6.07
CA LEU A 365 12.72 7.37 -4.80
C LEU A 365 14.25 7.34 -4.85
N LEU A 366 14.85 6.27 -5.38
CA LEU A 366 16.30 6.17 -5.60
C LEU A 366 16.82 7.31 -6.48
N TYR A 367 16.14 7.61 -7.59
CA TYR A 367 16.51 8.73 -8.45
C TYR A 367 16.41 10.08 -7.71
N ALA A 368 15.29 10.33 -7.03
CA ALA A 368 15.08 11.57 -6.27
C ALA A 368 16.11 11.74 -5.14
N ALA A 369 16.36 10.71 -4.33
CA ALA A 369 17.38 10.76 -3.28
C ALA A 369 18.81 10.86 -3.85
N LYS A 370 19.09 10.33 -5.04
CA LYS A 370 20.36 10.58 -5.72
C LYS A 370 20.49 12.04 -6.14
N VAL A 371 19.43 12.71 -6.59
CA VAL A 371 19.48 14.17 -6.84
C VAL A 371 19.71 14.91 -5.51
N LEU A 372 18.91 14.60 -4.48
CA LEU A 372 19.01 15.17 -3.14
C LEU A 372 20.43 15.05 -2.53
N ALA A 373 21.09 13.92 -2.70
CA ALA A 373 22.42 13.65 -2.15
C ALA A 373 23.61 14.26 -2.93
N ASN A 374 23.35 14.96 -4.04
CA ASN A 374 24.39 15.64 -4.84
C ASN A 374 24.02 17.09 -5.20
N GLU A 375 22.89 17.60 -4.71
CA GLU A 375 22.49 19.01 -4.84
C GLU A 375 22.89 19.74 -3.55
N GLU A 376 23.57 20.88 -3.67
CA GLU A 376 23.93 21.72 -2.52
C GLU A 376 22.70 22.57 -2.10
N PRO A 377 22.52 22.86 -0.79
CA PRO A 377 21.46 23.75 -0.32
C PRO A 377 21.58 25.14 -0.95
N ARG A 378 20.48 25.66 -1.50
CA ARG A 378 20.42 26.99 -2.12
C ARG A 378 20.37 28.12 -1.08
N LEU A 379 21.53 28.41 -0.49
CA LEU A 379 21.71 29.56 0.41
C LEU A 379 21.52 30.92 -0.29
N ASP A 380 21.62 30.97 -1.62
CA ASP A 380 21.42 32.18 -2.44
C ASP A 380 19.99 32.71 -2.34
N VAL A 381 18.99 31.81 -2.35
CA VAL A 381 17.56 32.19 -2.25
C VAL A 381 17.18 32.61 -0.82
N LEU A 382 17.76 31.96 0.20
CA LEU A 382 17.49 32.25 1.62
C LEU A 382 17.92 33.67 2.07
N LEU A 383 18.82 34.31 1.33
CA LEU A 383 19.21 35.69 1.55
C LEU A 383 18.27 36.66 0.83
N SER A 384 17.90 36.39 -0.43
CA SER A 384 16.98 37.25 -1.16
C SER A 384 15.56 37.25 -0.61
N THR A 385 15.03 36.10 -0.15
CA THR A 385 13.68 36.07 0.45
C THR A 385 13.61 36.77 1.81
N LYS A 386 14.74 36.92 2.53
CA LYS A 386 14.80 37.74 3.75
C LYS A 386 14.79 39.23 3.44
N GLU A 387 15.42 39.64 2.35
CA GLU A 387 15.35 41.03 1.88
C GLU A 387 13.94 41.37 1.35
N GLU A 388 13.28 40.45 0.64
CA GLU A 388 11.89 40.61 0.19
C GLU A 388 10.86 40.54 1.34
N GLU A 389 11.03 39.68 2.36
CA GLU A 389 10.14 39.64 3.54
C GLU A 389 10.21 40.90 4.42
N ASP A 390 11.28 41.69 4.37
CA ASP A 390 11.34 42.99 5.06
C ASP A 390 10.78 44.13 4.18
N ASP A 391 10.84 44.05 2.84
CA ASP A 391 10.17 44.98 1.91
C ASP A 391 8.63 44.76 1.89
N ASP A 392 8.15 43.51 1.88
CA ASP A 392 6.71 43.18 1.82
C ASP A 392 5.94 43.50 3.12
N LYS A 393 6.65 43.73 4.24
CA LYS A 393 6.05 44.32 5.45
C LYS A 393 5.59 45.77 5.24
N GLU A 394 6.03 46.45 4.18
CA GLU A 394 5.62 47.81 3.85
C GLU A 394 4.44 47.87 2.85
N ASN A 395 4.16 46.80 2.10
CA ASN A 395 3.08 46.75 1.09
C ASN A 395 2.08 45.61 1.35
N GLY A 396 1.05 45.90 2.15
CA GLY A 396 0.05 44.90 2.55
C GLY A 396 -0.80 44.34 1.41
N GLU A 397 -0.45 43.14 0.93
CA GLU A 397 -1.36 42.31 0.12
C GLU A 397 -2.56 41.86 0.98
N THR A 398 -3.78 42.03 0.46
CA THR A 398 -5.00 41.89 1.27
C THR A 398 -5.31 40.43 1.62
N THR A 399 -5.50 40.17 2.92
CA THR A 399 -5.73 38.84 3.53
C THR A 399 -6.94 38.05 2.97
N GLU A 400 -7.76 38.64 2.11
CA GLU A 400 -8.97 38.04 1.53
C GLU A 400 -8.67 37.12 0.34
N THR A 401 -7.78 37.51 -0.59
CA THR A 401 -7.44 36.70 -1.78
C THR A 401 -6.75 35.37 -1.41
N ARG A 402 -5.97 35.36 -0.32
CA ARG A 402 -5.35 34.14 0.22
C ARG A 402 -6.37 33.17 0.81
N LYS A 403 -7.45 33.68 1.44
CA LYS A 403 -8.54 32.85 1.98
C LYS A 403 -9.44 32.30 0.88
N GLU A 404 -9.73 33.10 -0.15
CA GLU A 404 -10.59 32.68 -1.26
C GLU A 404 -9.93 31.59 -2.12
N LYS A 405 -8.61 31.66 -2.36
CA LYS A 405 -7.84 30.55 -2.94
C LYS A 405 -7.84 29.29 -2.05
N ALA A 406 -7.71 29.45 -0.73
CA ALA A 406 -7.69 28.31 0.19
C ALA A 406 -9.05 27.60 0.29
N GLN A 407 -10.18 28.31 0.12
CA GLN A 407 -11.52 27.70 0.15
C GLN A 407 -11.85 26.82 -1.07
N ILE A 408 -11.09 26.91 -2.17
CA ILE A 408 -11.30 26.10 -3.38
C ILE A 408 -10.51 24.77 -3.34
N GLU A 409 -9.47 24.65 -2.50
CA GLU A 409 -8.63 23.43 -2.37
C GLU A 409 -9.14 22.41 -1.31
N ILE A 410 -10.46 22.33 -1.05
CA ILE A 410 -11.07 21.42 -0.05
C ILE A 410 -10.83 19.92 -0.33
N TRP A 411 -10.40 19.55 -1.53
CA TRP A 411 -10.11 18.16 -1.92
C TRP A 411 -8.60 17.81 -1.91
N ASP A 412 -7.73 18.70 -1.41
CA ASP A 412 -6.29 18.45 -1.31
C ASP A 412 -5.98 17.69 0.00
N VAL A 413 -6.09 16.36 -0.02
CA VAL A 413 -5.85 15.47 1.14
C VAL A 413 -4.47 15.73 1.75
N GLU A 414 -3.49 16.06 0.91
CA GLU A 414 -2.12 16.41 1.31
C GLU A 414 -2.04 17.69 2.18
N ARG A 415 -3.07 18.56 2.15
CA ARG A 415 -3.21 19.73 3.03
C ARG A 415 -4.00 19.47 4.31
N LEU A 416 -4.50 18.25 4.57
CA LEU A 416 -5.09 17.94 5.88
C LEU A 416 -4.09 18.18 7.03
N GLY A 417 -2.78 18.07 6.74
CA GLY A 417 -1.71 18.48 7.64
C GLY A 417 -1.84 19.94 8.12
N LEU A 418 -2.22 20.86 7.23
CA LEU A 418 -2.39 22.29 7.50
C LEU A 418 -3.73 22.60 8.20
N LEU A 419 -4.76 21.77 8.00
CA LEU A 419 -6.05 21.94 8.68
C LEU A 419 -5.92 21.71 10.20
N PHE A 420 -4.94 20.90 10.60
CA PHE A 420 -4.65 20.50 11.98
C PHE A 420 -3.28 21.00 12.46
N GLU A 421 -2.70 21.99 11.76
CA GLU A 421 -1.35 22.54 12.00
C GLU A 421 -1.10 22.86 13.49
N LYS A 422 -2.11 23.44 14.17
CA LYS A 422 -2.04 23.93 15.56
C LYS A 422 -2.34 22.89 16.64
N ASP A 423 -2.65 21.65 16.26
CA ASP A 423 -2.94 20.58 17.23
C ASP A 423 -1.63 20.00 17.81
N ASP A 424 -1.64 19.46 19.02
CA ASP A 424 -0.52 18.64 19.49
C ASP A 424 -0.40 17.34 18.66
N GLU A 425 0.74 16.64 18.75
CA GLU A 425 1.01 15.39 18.03
C GLU A 425 -0.10 14.33 18.19
N PHE A 426 -0.68 14.22 19.38
CA PHE A 426 -1.70 13.21 19.69
C PHE A 426 -3.05 13.62 19.12
N ALA A 427 -3.48 14.87 19.35
CA ALA A 427 -4.72 15.41 18.80
C ALA A 427 -4.71 15.43 17.26
N PHE A 428 -3.58 15.80 16.65
CA PHE A 428 -3.36 15.74 15.20
C PHE A 428 -3.56 14.31 14.67
N SER A 429 -2.81 13.36 15.23
CA SER A 429 -2.79 11.97 14.74
C SER A 429 -4.13 11.28 14.96
N PHE A 430 -4.81 11.59 16.07
CA PHE A 430 -6.16 11.12 16.34
C PHE A 430 -7.19 11.68 15.33
N LYS A 431 -7.07 12.95 14.92
CA LYS A 431 -7.94 13.53 13.87
C LYS A 431 -7.67 12.92 12.50
N ILE A 432 -6.41 12.71 12.12
CA ILE A 432 -6.05 12.01 10.87
C ILE A 432 -6.59 10.57 10.87
N ALA A 433 -6.47 9.85 12.00
CA ALA A 433 -7.06 8.53 12.15
C ALA A 433 -8.60 8.56 12.02
N LEU A 434 -9.29 9.51 12.66
CA LEU A 434 -10.75 9.69 12.53
C LEU A 434 -11.20 9.98 11.10
N VAL A 435 -10.50 10.87 10.39
CA VAL A 435 -10.76 11.16 8.97
C VAL A 435 -10.55 9.89 8.13
N SER A 436 -9.48 9.14 8.41
CA SER A 436 -9.18 7.88 7.72
C SER A 436 -10.22 6.80 7.99
N VAL A 437 -10.78 6.69 9.19
CA VAL A 437 -11.94 5.82 9.51
C VAL A 437 -13.16 6.24 8.69
N GLY A 438 -13.46 7.55 8.62
CA GLY A 438 -14.59 8.06 7.83
C GLY A 438 -14.47 7.73 6.35
N ILE A 439 -13.27 7.90 5.77
CA ILE A 439 -12.98 7.54 4.38
C ILE A 439 -13.04 6.01 4.20
N ALA A 440 -12.48 5.22 5.11
CA ALA A 440 -12.49 3.76 5.04
C ALA A 440 -13.91 3.20 5.06
N ALA A 441 -14.76 3.70 5.98
CA ALA A 441 -16.17 3.36 6.04
C ALA A 441 -16.86 3.75 4.71
N PHE A 442 -16.67 4.97 4.21
CA PHE A 442 -17.27 5.40 2.94
C PHE A 442 -16.87 4.52 1.75
N VAL A 443 -15.58 4.25 1.56
CA VAL A 443 -15.05 3.44 0.45
C VAL A 443 -15.54 2.00 0.54
N ARG A 444 -15.55 1.40 1.74
CA ARG A 444 -16.10 0.05 1.95
C ARG A 444 -17.62 0.00 1.74
N GLY A 445 -18.34 1.05 2.08
CA GLY A 445 -19.77 1.20 1.76
C GLY A 445 -20.02 1.25 0.27
N ALA A 446 -19.27 2.06 -0.46
CA ALA A 446 -19.32 2.11 -1.92
C ALA A 446 -18.97 0.74 -2.55
N SER A 447 -18.01 0.01 -2.01
CA SER A 447 -17.71 -1.37 -2.44
C SER A 447 -18.93 -2.29 -2.27
N LEU A 448 -19.62 -2.28 -1.12
CA LEU A 448 -20.81 -3.10 -0.89
C LEU A 448 -22.03 -2.68 -1.75
N VAL A 449 -22.14 -1.40 -2.13
CA VAL A 449 -23.19 -0.90 -3.04
C VAL A 449 -22.91 -1.31 -4.49
N PHE A 450 -21.71 -1.02 -4.99
CA PHE A 450 -21.42 -1.09 -6.43
C PHE A 450 -20.76 -2.41 -6.86
N SER A 451 -19.97 -3.07 -6.02
CA SER A 451 -19.31 -4.32 -6.42
C SER A 451 -20.27 -5.45 -6.82
N PRO A 452 -21.44 -5.65 -6.20
CA PRO A 452 -22.38 -6.69 -6.62
C PRO A 452 -22.92 -6.51 -8.05
N GLU A 453 -22.94 -5.29 -8.59
CA GLU A 453 -23.32 -5.03 -9.98
C GLU A 453 -22.32 -5.63 -10.99
N PHE A 454 -21.10 -5.95 -10.52
CA PHE A 454 -20.02 -6.54 -11.31
C PHE A 454 -19.75 -8.02 -10.95
N ASP A 455 -20.52 -8.66 -10.06
CA ASP A 455 -20.29 -10.08 -9.69
C ASP A 455 -20.63 -11.01 -10.85
N TYR A 456 -19.57 -11.56 -11.45
CA TYR A 456 -19.58 -12.54 -12.53
C TYR A 456 -20.47 -13.76 -12.26
N ASN A 457 -20.57 -14.21 -11.01
CA ASN A 457 -21.33 -15.41 -10.65
C ASN A 457 -22.85 -15.21 -10.72
N SER A 458 -23.31 -13.95 -10.70
CA SER A 458 -24.74 -13.60 -10.73
C SER A 458 -25.32 -13.53 -12.15
N LEU A 459 -24.48 -13.38 -13.18
CA LEU A 459 -24.91 -13.08 -14.55
C LEU A 459 -25.02 -14.32 -15.45
N SER A 460 -26.10 -14.38 -16.24
CA SER A 460 -26.32 -15.46 -17.20
C SER A 460 -25.27 -15.49 -18.31
N SER A 461 -24.88 -16.70 -18.73
CA SER A 461 -23.73 -17.01 -19.61
C SER A 461 -23.73 -16.40 -21.02
N SER A 462 -24.74 -15.62 -21.42
CA SER A 462 -24.78 -14.92 -22.71
C SER A 462 -24.24 -13.49 -22.70
N SER A 463 -23.97 -12.91 -21.51
CA SER A 463 -23.52 -11.50 -21.38
C SER A 463 -22.09 -11.34 -20.82
N SER A 464 -21.41 -12.45 -20.52
CA SER A 464 -20.25 -12.43 -19.61
C SER A 464 -18.97 -11.82 -20.21
N SER A 465 -18.77 -11.85 -21.53
CA SER A 465 -17.56 -11.29 -22.16
C SER A 465 -17.46 -9.77 -21.97
N ASN A 466 -18.56 -9.05 -22.18
CA ASN A 466 -18.56 -7.58 -22.15
C ASN A 466 -18.38 -7.06 -20.71
N HIS A 467 -18.95 -7.76 -19.72
CA HIS A 467 -18.84 -7.37 -18.31
C HIS A 467 -17.41 -7.53 -17.78
N HIS A 468 -16.63 -8.50 -18.26
CA HIS A 468 -15.20 -8.57 -17.94
C HIS A 468 -14.42 -7.37 -18.49
N ASP A 469 -14.65 -6.98 -19.74
CA ASP A 469 -13.97 -5.83 -20.35
C ASP A 469 -14.34 -4.52 -19.63
N GLU A 470 -15.61 -4.38 -19.22
CA GLU A 470 -16.09 -3.25 -18.42
C GLU A 470 -15.46 -3.22 -17.02
N LEU A 471 -15.48 -4.33 -16.28
CA LEU A 471 -14.86 -4.43 -14.94
C LEU A 471 -13.36 -4.11 -14.98
N ASN A 472 -12.63 -4.64 -15.97
CA ASN A 472 -11.23 -4.32 -16.20
C ASN A 472 -11.02 -2.82 -16.49
N ALA A 473 -11.90 -2.21 -17.29
CA ALA A 473 -11.86 -0.77 -17.55
C ALA A 473 -12.12 0.05 -16.28
N TYR A 474 -13.11 -0.31 -15.45
CA TYR A 474 -13.37 0.36 -14.18
C TYR A 474 -12.18 0.24 -13.22
N ALA A 475 -11.59 -0.95 -13.07
CA ALA A 475 -10.40 -1.17 -12.25
C ALA A 475 -9.20 -0.31 -12.73
N LEU A 476 -8.97 -0.21 -14.04
CA LEU A 476 -7.96 0.69 -14.60
C LEU A 476 -8.27 2.17 -14.28
N LEU A 477 -9.52 2.60 -14.40
CA LEU A 477 -9.90 3.98 -14.08
C LEU A 477 -9.72 4.31 -12.59
N PHE A 478 -10.07 3.38 -11.69
CA PHE A 478 -9.88 3.52 -10.24
C PHE A 478 -8.40 3.73 -9.87
N VAL A 479 -7.47 3.07 -10.56
CA VAL A 479 -6.03 3.22 -10.35
C VAL A 479 -5.47 4.47 -11.03
N PHE A 480 -5.76 4.67 -12.32
CA PHE A 480 -5.09 5.68 -13.13
C PHE A 480 -5.68 7.08 -13.02
N ILE A 481 -6.96 7.26 -12.67
CA ILE A 481 -7.53 8.61 -12.47
C ILE A 481 -6.88 9.31 -11.26
N PRO A 482 -6.81 8.72 -10.04
CA PRO A 482 -6.18 9.39 -8.90
C PRO A 482 -4.67 9.57 -9.09
N LEU A 483 -3.99 8.63 -9.73
CA LEU A 483 -2.57 8.78 -10.11
C LEU A 483 -2.38 9.97 -11.06
N LEU A 484 -3.19 10.08 -12.11
CA LEU A 484 -3.07 11.17 -13.09
C LEU A 484 -3.41 12.54 -12.48
N ILE A 485 -4.47 12.62 -11.66
CA ILE A 485 -4.84 13.85 -10.95
C ILE A 485 -3.67 14.32 -10.07
N ASN A 486 -3.11 13.42 -9.25
CA ASN A 486 -1.99 13.77 -8.38
C ASN A 486 -0.72 14.08 -9.16
N TYR A 487 -0.39 13.32 -10.21
CA TYR A 487 0.74 13.62 -11.08
C TYR A 487 0.62 15.02 -11.71
N VAL A 488 -0.54 15.35 -12.30
CA VAL A 488 -0.77 16.68 -12.90
C VAL A 488 -0.69 17.78 -11.84
N LYS A 489 -1.32 17.59 -10.68
CA LYS A 489 -1.27 18.54 -9.55
C LYS A 489 0.17 18.84 -9.12
N TRP A 490 0.93 17.81 -8.77
CA TRP A 490 2.30 17.96 -8.29
C TRP A 490 3.26 18.46 -9.38
N HIS A 491 3.10 18.02 -10.63
CA HIS A 491 3.93 18.48 -11.75
C HIS A 491 3.66 19.96 -12.10
N LEU A 492 2.41 20.43 -12.01
CA LEU A 492 2.08 21.84 -12.19
C LEU A 492 2.66 22.71 -11.07
N ARG A 493 2.56 22.28 -9.80
CA ARG A 493 3.20 22.94 -8.65
C ARG A 493 4.72 23.05 -8.86
N PHE A 494 5.37 21.95 -9.24
CA PHE A 494 6.83 21.89 -9.50
C PHE A 494 7.28 22.84 -10.62
N ARG A 495 6.53 22.90 -11.71
CA ARG A 495 6.83 23.81 -12.82
C ARG A 495 6.64 25.28 -12.49
N ALA A 496 5.60 25.63 -11.71
CA ALA A 496 5.35 27.02 -11.33
C ALA A 496 6.54 27.62 -10.57
N GLU A 497 7.08 26.88 -9.61
CA GLU A 497 8.24 27.28 -8.81
C GLU A 497 9.56 27.29 -9.60
N GLU A 498 9.74 26.40 -10.59
CA GLU A 498 10.87 26.48 -11.52
C GLU A 498 10.81 27.77 -12.37
N GLU A 499 9.62 28.13 -12.86
CA GLU A 499 9.41 29.36 -13.64
C GLU A 499 9.59 30.62 -12.78
N GLU A 500 9.18 30.61 -11.52
CA GLU A 500 9.42 31.66 -10.53
C GLU A 500 10.91 31.81 -10.19
N SER A 501 11.58 30.70 -9.84
CA SER A 501 13.03 30.66 -9.62
C SER A 501 13.83 31.19 -10.81
N ALA A 502 13.37 30.89 -12.04
CA ALA A 502 13.99 31.39 -13.26
C ALA A 502 13.77 32.90 -13.46
N ARG A 503 12.59 33.43 -13.10
CA ARG A 503 12.30 34.88 -13.15
C ARG A 503 13.18 35.66 -12.18
N LEU A 504 13.30 35.21 -10.93
CA LEU A 504 14.15 35.86 -9.92
C LEU A 504 15.61 35.93 -10.38
N ARG A 505 16.15 34.85 -10.95
CA ARG A 505 17.50 34.80 -11.54
C ARG A 505 17.72 35.77 -12.70
N ILE A 506 16.69 36.04 -13.50
CA ILE A 506 16.77 37.00 -14.62
C ILE A 506 16.57 38.44 -14.13
N GLY A 507 15.75 38.66 -13.10
CA GLY A 507 15.49 39.96 -12.49
C GLY A 507 16.67 40.51 -11.67
N GLY A 508 17.31 39.65 -10.86
CA GLY A 508 18.45 40.04 -10.00
C GLY A 508 19.69 40.50 -10.76
N GLY A 509 19.83 40.14 -12.04
CA GLY A 509 20.93 40.61 -12.91
C GLY A 509 20.78 42.04 -13.46
N ARG A 510 19.87 42.86 -12.91
CA ARG A 510 19.53 44.20 -13.41
C ARG A 510 19.33 45.30 -12.34
N ARG A 511 19.65 45.03 -11.07
CA ARG A 511 19.77 46.07 -10.04
C ARG A 511 21.24 46.43 -9.83
#